data_AF-A0A6B1HJ93-F1
#
_entry.id   AF-A0A6B1HJ93-F1
#
_cell.length_a   1.000
_cell.length_b   1.000
_cell.length_c   1.000
_cell.angle_alpha   90.00
_cell.angle_beta   90.00
_cell.angle_gamma   90.00
#
_symmetry.space_group_name_H-M   'P 1'
#
loop_
_entity.id
_entity.type
_entity.pdbx_description
1 polymer ?
#
loop_
_entity_poly.entity_id
_entity_poly.type
_entity_poly.pdbx_seq_one_letter_code
_entity_poly.pdbx_strand_id
1 'polypeptide(L)'
;MVNEQVGKGAMTLYLLRHHKVPGWRALSSMILLGLMEIFQLLLFSAIGVALNFHLVVEASSAWPLDIILPAVMVFAFVYLPLHIAYFRTGEGGLREKPILTAFRQARPVHYFLIVVFKAPNLIGAVIVYTFALDLFQVEVSLGQMLAFLPVIFLAAALPLPFHAGALVLWTVLFPDYPEVAAFSLVMHTFFVVFNATIGVMFLPRANRELFG
;
A
#
# COMPACT_ATOMS: atom_id res chain seq x y z
N MET A 1 -3.75 -13.33 -19.09
CA MET A 1 -4.06 -12.80 -17.74
C MET A 1 -3.43 -13.70 -16.71
N VAL A 2 -2.15 -13.51 -16.41
CA VAL A 2 -1.50 -14.31 -15.37
C VAL A 2 -1.88 -13.68 -14.03
N ASN A 3 -2.65 -14.39 -13.22
CA ASN A 3 -3.11 -13.97 -11.90
C ASN A 3 -1.93 -13.47 -11.04
N GLU A 4 -2.10 -12.37 -10.29
CA GLU A 4 -1.08 -11.83 -9.37
C GLU A 4 -0.55 -12.90 -8.41
N GLN A 5 -1.43 -13.81 -7.97
CA GLN A 5 -1.06 -14.95 -7.13
C GLN A 5 -0.12 -15.94 -7.83
N VAL A 6 -0.31 -16.14 -9.14
CA VAL A 6 0.57 -16.96 -9.98
C VAL A 6 1.92 -16.27 -10.17
N GLY A 7 1.94 -14.94 -10.32
CA GLY A 7 3.17 -14.15 -10.36
C GLY A 7 3.99 -14.23 -9.06
N LYS A 8 3.34 -14.13 -7.90
CA LYS A 8 3.99 -14.30 -6.58
C LYS A 8 4.52 -15.73 -6.38
N GLY A 9 3.79 -16.73 -6.85
CA GLY A 9 4.24 -18.12 -6.88
C GLY A 9 5.47 -18.32 -7.77
N ALA A 10 5.47 -17.74 -8.97
CA ALA A 10 6.60 -17.78 -9.90
C ALA A 10 7.84 -17.10 -9.33
N MET A 11 7.70 -15.96 -8.65
CA MET A 11 8.82 -15.28 -7.98
C MET A 11 9.40 -16.13 -6.84
N THR A 12 8.56 -16.79 -6.05
CA THR A 12 9.01 -17.72 -5.00
C THR A 12 9.76 -18.92 -5.59
N LEU A 13 9.27 -19.47 -6.71
CA LEU A 13 9.92 -20.54 -7.44
C LEU A 13 11.27 -20.11 -8.04
N TYR A 14 11.34 -18.90 -8.60
CA TYR A 14 12.58 -18.29 -9.11
C TYR A 14 13.63 -18.17 -8.00
N LEU A 15 13.26 -17.60 -6.85
CA LEU A 15 14.15 -17.43 -5.70
C LEU A 15 14.65 -18.77 -5.14
N LEU A 16 13.79 -19.80 -5.18
CA LEU A 16 14.18 -21.15 -4.78
C LEU A 16 15.19 -21.76 -5.74
N ARG A 17 14.98 -21.64 -7.06
CA ARG A 17 15.86 -22.23 -8.09
C ARG A 17 17.21 -21.52 -8.20
N HIS A 18 17.22 -20.19 -8.24
CA HIS A 18 18.42 -19.41 -8.57
C HIS A 18 19.19 -18.93 -7.33
N HIS A 19 18.51 -18.66 -6.21
CA HIS A 19 19.13 -18.13 -5.00
C HIS A 19 19.06 -19.07 -3.79
N LYS A 20 18.51 -20.29 -3.95
CA LYS A 20 18.33 -21.29 -2.89
C LYS A 20 17.64 -20.73 -1.63
N VAL A 21 16.82 -19.70 -1.79
CA VAL A 21 16.10 -19.08 -0.68
C VAL A 21 14.90 -19.96 -0.33
N PRO A 22 14.77 -20.46 0.92
CA PRO A 22 13.60 -21.22 1.31
C PRO A 22 12.34 -20.38 1.18
N GLY A 23 11.26 -20.95 0.64
CA GLY A 23 9.99 -20.25 0.41
C GLY A 23 9.45 -19.52 1.64
N TRP A 24 9.66 -20.07 2.84
CA TRP A 24 9.27 -19.43 4.10
C TRP A 24 10.03 -18.15 4.43
N ARG A 25 11.31 -18.02 4.03
CA ARG A 25 12.05 -16.77 4.20
C ARG A 25 11.57 -15.71 3.22
N ALA A 26 11.33 -16.09 1.96
CA ALA A 26 10.76 -15.20 0.97
C ALA A 26 9.38 -14.68 1.41
N LEU A 27 8.50 -15.57 1.87
CA LEU A 27 7.20 -15.22 2.43
C LEU A 27 7.34 -14.28 3.65
N SER A 28 8.28 -14.57 4.56
CA SER A 28 8.51 -13.72 5.73
C SER A 28 8.89 -12.28 5.36
N SER A 29 9.79 -12.12 4.38
CA SER A 29 10.16 -10.81 3.85
C SER A 29 9.00 -10.12 3.15
N MET A 30 8.17 -10.86 2.39
CA MET A 30 6.97 -10.29 1.75
C MET A 30 5.96 -9.77 2.78
N ILE A 31 5.74 -10.49 3.88
CA ILE A 31 4.84 -10.05 4.96
C ILE A 31 5.41 -8.80 5.64
N LEU A 32 6.72 -8.74 5.91
CA LEU A 32 7.36 -7.54 6.46
C LEU A 32 7.18 -6.34 5.52
N LEU A 33 7.44 -6.52 4.22
CA LEU A 33 7.25 -5.46 3.23
C LEU A 33 5.79 -4.99 3.14
N GLY A 34 4.83 -5.93 3.17
CA GLY A 34 3.40 -5.60 3.18
C GLY A 34 2.97 -4.85 4.44
N LEU A 35 3.46 -5.25 5.62
CA LEU A 35 3.22 -4.49 6.85
C LEU A 35 3.80 -3.08 6.75
N MET A 36 5.03 -2.95 6.25
CA MET A 36 5.67 -1.65 6.09
C MET A 36 5.00 -0.76 5.06
N GLU A 37 4.37 -1.34 4.04
CA GLU A 37 3.56 -0.60 3.08
C GLU A 37 2.32 0.00 3.73
N ILE A 38 1.63 -0.74 4.60
CA ILE A 38 0.51 -0.20 5.40
C ILE A 38 0.99 0.98 6.25
N PHE A 39 2.11 0.83 6.97
CA PHE A 39 2.65 1.92 7.78
C PHE A 39 3.10 3.12 6.97
N GLN A 40 3.69 2.90 5.79
CA GLN A 40 4.07 3.98 4.90
C GLN A 40 2.83 4.76 4.45
N LEU A 41 1.77 4.07 4.03
CA LEU A 41 0.52 4.70 3.62
C LEU A 41 -0.06 5.54 4.77
N LEU A 42 -0.16 4.96 5.97
CA LEU A 42 -0.66 5.65 7.15
C LEU A 42 0.22 6.83 7.56
N LEU A 43 1.54 6.72 7.45
CA LEU A 43 2.48 7.79 7.77
C LEU A 43 2.30 8.99 6.84
N PHE A 44 2.23 8.76 5.53
CA PHE A 44 2.04 9.85 4.56
C PHE A 44 0.65 10.48 4.68
N SER A 45 -0.38 9.66 4.92
CA SER A 45 -1.72 10.17 5.24
C SER A 45 -1.68 11.01 6.51
N ALA A 46 -0.96 10.58 7.56
CA ALA A 46 -0.83 11.34 8.80
C ALA A 46 -0.16 12.70 8.59
N ILE A 47 0.87 12.76 7.74
CA ILE A 47 1.49 14.02 7.33
C ILE A 47 0.46 14.90 6.59
N GLY A 48 -0.27 14.34 5.63
CA GLY A 48 -1.30 15.06 4.88
C GLY A 48 -2.41 15.61 5.78
N VAL A 49 -2.92 14.80 6.71
CA VAL A 49 -3.94 15.17 7.69
C VAL A 49 -3.43 16.22 8.68
N ALA A 50 -2.20 16.08 9.18
CA ALA A 50 -1.62 17.07 10.08
C ALA A 50 -1.44 18.43 9.41
N LEU A 51 -1.07 18.47 8.13
CA LEU A 51 -0.90 19.69 7.35
C LEU A 51 -2.24 20.30 6.88
N ASN A 52 -3.27 19.47 6.67
CA ASN A 52 -4.52 19.87 6.02
C ASN A 52 -5.76 19.43 6.82
N PHE A 53 -5.71 19.51 8.15
CA PHE A 53 -6.78 19.01 9.01
C PHE A 53 -8.15 19.63 8.71
N HIS A 54 -8.19 20.91 8.30
CA HIS A 54 -9.41 21.58 7.86
C HIS A 54 -10.12 20.84 6.71
N LEU A 55 -9.37 20.33 5.73
CA LEU A 55 -9.93 19.55 4.61
C LEU A 55 -10.55 18.22 5.09
N VAL A 56 -9.99 17.63 6.15
CA VAL A 56 -10.55 16.42 6.75
C VAL A 56 -11.88 16.71 7.43
N VAL A 57 -11.97 17.84 8.13
CA VAL A 57 -13.22 18.30 8.76
C VAL A 57 -14.29 18.57 7.70
N GLU A 58 -13.93 19.22 6.59
CA GLU A 58 -14.84 19.45 5.46
C GLU A 58 -15.35 18.13 4.85
N ALA A 59 -14.45 17.15 4.67
CA ALA A 59 -14.82 15.81 4.18
C ALA A 59 -15.64 14.99 5.20
N SER A 60 -15.73 15.42 6.47
CA SER A 60 -16.41 14.66 7.55
C SER A 60 -17.93 14.81 7.55
N SER A 61 -18.55 15.09 6.40
CA SER A 61 -19.98 15.36 6.25
C SER A 61 -20.85 14.12 6.52
N ALA A 62 -20.51 12.98 5.92
CA ALA A 62 -21.24 11.73 6.07
C ALA A 62 -20.66 10.81 7.17
N TRP A 63 -19.36 10.90 7.42
CA TRP A 63 -18.63 10.08 8.38
C TRP A 63 -17.67 10.96 9.19
N PRO A 64 -17.45 10.67 10.49
CA PRO A 64 -16.56 11.47 11.34
C PRO A 64 -15.08 11.19 11.04
N LEU A 65 -14.60 11.58 9.85
CA LEU A 65 -13.23 11.33 9.39
C LEU A 65 -12.20 12.09 10.23
N ASP A 66 -12.59 13.26 10.74
CA ASP A 66 -11.86 14.08 11.70
C ASP A 66 -11.53 13.33 13.00
N ILE A 67 -12.31 12.32 13.36
CA ILE A 67 -12.05 11.43 14.50
C ILE A 67 -11.37 10.14 14.03
N ILE A 68 -11.89 9.51 12.98
CA ILE A 68 -11.45 8.19 12.51
C ILE A 68 -9.99 8.23 12.04
N LEU A 69 -9.63 9.20 11.19
CA LEU A 69 -8.29 9.26 10.61
C LEU A 69 -7.22 9.48 11.70
N PRO A 70 -7.34 10.48 12.59
CA PRO A 70 -6.38 10.64 13.69
C PRO A 70 -6.33 9.42 14.62
N ALA A 71 -7.46 8.78 14.92
CA ALA A 71 -7.48 7.59 15.77
C ALA A 71 -6.67 6.43 15.17
N VAL A 72 -6.85 6.15 13.87
CA VAL A 72 -6.08 5.12 13.14
C VAL A 72 -4.59 5.47 13.10
N MET A 73 -4.27 6.76 12.91
CA MET A 73 -2.87 7.24 12.87
C MET A 73 -2.18 7.10 14.23
N VAL A 74 -2.86 7.47 15.32
CA VAL A 74 -2.35 7.29 16.69
C VAL A 74 -2.16 5.80 16.98
N PHE A 75 -3.13 4.96 16.62
CA PHE A 75 -3.00 3.51 16.77
C PHE A 75 -1.77 2.97 16.03
N ALA A 76 -1.56 3.36 14.76
CA ALA A 76 -0.41 2.94 13.99
C ALA A 76 0.91 3.45 14.60
N PHE A 77 0.95 4.72 15.03
CA PHE A 77 2.12 5.32 15.66
C PHE A 77 2.52 4.59 16.95
N VAL A 78 1.55 4.14 17.76
CA VAL A 78 1.80 3.35 18.98
C VAL A 78 2.13 1.90 18.65
N TYR A 79 1.46 1.31 17.66
CA TYR A 79 1.64 -0.10 17.31
C TYR A 79 3.04 -0.39 16.75
N LEU A 80 3.60 0.48 15.90
CA LEU A 80 4.93 0.26 15.30
C LEU A 80 6.08 0.05 16.31
N PRO A 81 6.29 0.94 17.31
CA PRO A 81 7.35 0.73 18.31
C PRO A 81 7.09 -0.50 19.17
N LEU A 82 5.83 -0.79 19.53
CA LEU A 82 5.48 -2.00 20.27
C LEU A 82 5.78 -3.27 19.45
N HIS A 83 5.47 -3.25 18.16
CA HIS A 83 5.77 -4.32 17.22
C HIS A 83 7.29 -4.54 17.14
N ILE A 84 8.07 -3.48 16.94
CA ILE A 84 9.54 -3.57 16.88
C ILE A 84 10.11 -4.08 18.21
N ALA A 85 9.59 -3.62 19.36
CA ALA A 85 10.01 -4.09 20.67
C ALA A 85 9.74 -5.58 20.84
N TYR A 86 8.51 -6.04 20.55
CA TYR A 86 8.12 -7.44 20.59
C TYR A 86 9.07 -8.33 19.79
N PHE A 87 9.39 -7.93 18.55
CA PHE A 87 10.29 -8.66 17.66
C PHE A 87 11.79 -8.48 17.94
N ARG A 88 12.19 -7.66 18.92
CA ARG A 88 13.59 -7.51 19.34
C ARG A 88 13.85 -8.16 20.69
N THR A 89 13.05 -7.84 21.70
CA THR A 89 13.33 -8.17 23.10
C THR A 89 12.52 -9.34 23.66
N GLY A 90 11.44 -9.77 23.00
CA GLY A 90 10.59 -10.86 23.53
C GLY A 90 11.22 -12.25 23.38
N GLU A 91 11.07 -13.12 24.37
CA GLU A 91 11.50 -14.52 24.29
C GLU A 91 10.30 -15.46 24.09
N GLY A 92 10.43 -16.46 23.21
CA GLY A 92 9.39 -17.46 22.94
C GLY A 92 8.18 -16.97 22.13
N GLY A 93 7.24 -17.89 21.88
CA GLY A 93 5.91 -17.59 21.33
C GLY A 93 5.83 -17.49 19.80
N LEU A 94 4.83 -16.73 19.31
CA LEU A 94 4.53 -16.60 17.88
C LEU A 94 5.72 -16.08 17.06
N ARG A 95 6.57 -15.24 17.67
CA ARG A 95 7.80 -14.69 17.09
C ARG A 95 8.73 -15.76 16.51
N GLU A 96 8.78 -16.95 17.09
CA GLU A 96 9.73 -18.00 16.67
C GLU A 96 9.34 -18.72 15.39
N LYS A 97 8.10 -18.52 14.90
CA LYS A 97 7.62 -19.14 13.67
C LYS A 97 8.51 -18.75 12.48
N PRO A 98 8.85 -19.69 11.57
CA PRO A 98 9.70 -19.43 10.40
C PRO A 98 9.21 -18.29 9.51
N ILE A 99 7.88 -18.10 9.40
CA ILE A 99 7.26 -17.02 8.63
C ILE A 99 7.47 -15.62 9.23
N LEU A 100 7.95 -15.51 10.47
CA LEU A 100 8.25 -14.23 11.13
C LEU A 100 9.76 -13.96 11.27
N THR A 101 10.59 -14.77 10.60
CA THR A 101 12.06 -14.64 10.65
C THR A 101 12.55 -13.26 10.23
N ALA A 102 11.97 -12.66 9.18
CA ALA A 102 12.36 -11.34 8.70
C ALA A 102 12.14 -10.25 9.76
N PHE A 103 11.04 -10.31 10.52
CA PHE A 103 10.74 -9.36 11.60
C PHE A 103 11.77 -9.42 12.73
N ARG A 104 12.23 -10.63 13.07
CA ARG A 104 13.29 -10.85 14.08
C ARG A 104 14.64 -10.30 13.66
N GLN A 105 14.95 -10.41 12.37
CA GLN A 105 16.23 -9.97 11.81
C GLN A 105 16.23 -8.47 11.48
N ALA A 106 15.06 -7.87 11.30
CA ALA A 106 14.91 -6.47 10.97
C ALA A 106 15.32 -5.57 12.15
N ARG A 107 16.33 -4.71 11.92
CA ARG A 107 16.71 -3.63 12.84
C ARG A 107 15.81 -2.42 12.60
N PRO A 108 15.61 -1.52 13.57
CA PRO A 108 14.78 -0.31 13.38
C PRO A 108 15.17 0.51 12.14
N VAL A 109 16.47 0.55 11.81
CA VAL A 109 16.98 1.19 10.59
C VAL A 109 16.39 0.56 9.32
N HIS A 110 16.16 -0.75 9.29
CA HIS A 110 15.53 -1.41 8.12
C HIS A 110 14.07 -0.97 7.94
N TYR A 111 13.30 -0.82 9.03
CA TYR A 111 11.93 -0.28 8.96
C TYR A 111 11.94 1.13 8.37
N PHE A 112 12.82 2.00 8.88
CA PHE A 112 12.98 3.36 8.37
C PHE A 112 13.40 3.39 6.89
N LEU A 113 14.42 2.61 6.51
CA LEU A 113 14.90 2.54 5.14
C LEU A 113 13.81 2.07 4.17
N ILE A 114 12.98 1.08 4.54
CA ILE A 114 11.89 0.61 3.68
C ILE A 114 10.91 1.75 3.38
N VAL A 115 10.53 2.55 4.39
CA VAL A 115 9.67 3.72 4.22
C VAL A 115 10.32 4.73 3.27
N VAL A 116 11.59 5.07 3.48
CA VAL A 116 12.31 6.05 2.66
C VAL A 116 12.46 5.58 1.22
N PHE A 117 12.79 4.31 0.97
CA PHE A 117 12.95 3.79 -0.39
C PHE A 117 11.65 3.73 -1.17
N LYS A 118 10.51 3.54 -0.50
CA LYS A 118 9.20 3.49 -1.15
C LYS A 118 8.48 4.85 -1.16
N ALA A 119 8.93 5.83 -0.38
CA ALA A 119 8.39 7.19 -0.37
C ALA A 119 8.28 7.83 -1.76
N PRO A 120 9.29 7.75 -2.67
CA PRO A 120 9.18 8.31 -4.01
C PRO A 120 8.00 7.77 -4.82
N ASN A 121 7.66 6.48 -4.65
CA ASN A 121 6.53 5.88 -5.34
C ASN A 121 5.20 6.52 -4.91
N LEU A 122 5.02 6.72 -3.60
CA LEU A 122 3.79 7.32 -3.07
C LEU A 122 3.68 8.81 -3.41
N ILE A 123 4.80 9.54 -3.34
CA ILE A 123 4.84 10.96 -3.76
C ILE A 123 4.50 11.07 -5.26
N GLY A 124 5.09 10.20 -6.09
CA GLY A 124 4.75 10.11 -7.51
C GLY A 124 3.28 9.81 -7.74
N ALA A 125 2.69 8.90 -6.95
CA ALA A 125 1.27 8.61 -7.02
C ALA A 125 0.41 9.82 -6.63
N VAL A 126 0.74 10.55 -5.55
CA VAL A 126 0.04 11.77 -5.15
C VAL A 126 0.02 12.77 -6.30
N ILE A 127 1.18 13.03 -6.91
CA ILE A 127 1.30 13.96 -8.05
C ILE A 127 0.47 13.49 -9.24
N VAL A 128 0.65 12.24 -9.67
CA VAL A 128 -0.05 11.68 -10.84
C VAL A 128 -1.56 11.69 -10.64
N TYR A 129 -2.04 11.28 -9.46
CA TYR A 129 -3.48 11.24 -9.19
C TYR A 129 -4.09 12.64 -9.06
N THR A 130 -3.37 13.63 -8.50
CA THR A 130 -3.84 15.02 -8.50
C THR A 130 -4.07 15.53 -9.92
N PHE A 131 -3.10 15.34 -10.82
CA PHE A 131 -3.26 15.78 -12.22
C PHE A 131 -4.27 14.93 -13.00
N ALA A 132 -4.39 13.64 -12.69
CA ALA A 132 -5.36 12.78 -13.36
C ALA A 132 -6.80 13.14 -12.96
N LEU A 133 -7.04 13.57 -11.72
CA LEU A 133 -8.36 14.03 -11.26
C LEU A 133 -8.80 15.33 -11.95
N ASP A 134 -7.86 16.23 -12.23
CA ASP A 134 -8.12 17.48 -12.97
C ASP A 134 -8.71 17.21 -14.38
N LEU A 135 -8.28 16.13 -15.05
CA LEU A 135 -8.85 15.70 -16.33
C LEU A 135 -10.33 15.30 -16.24
N PHE A 136 -10.82 14.99 -15.04
CA PHE A 136 -12.21 14.67 -14.75
C PHE A 136 -12.96 15.86 -14.13
N GLN A 137 -12.38 17.08 -14.18
CA GLN A 137 -12.91 18.28 -13.55
C GLN A 137 -13.03 18.17 -12.02
N VAL A 138 -12.18 17.33 -11.40
CA VAL A 138 -12.10 17.17 -9.95
C VAL A 138 -10.89 17.93 -9.43
N GLU A 139 -11.14 19.16 -9.00
CA GLU A 139 -10.09 20.06 -8.50
C GLU A 139 -9.74 19.73 -7.05
N VAL A 140 -8.57 19.12 -6.86
CA VAL A 140 -8.05 18.74 -5.55
C VAL A 140 -6.63 19.24 -5.37
N SER A 141 -6.29 19.65 -4.15
CA SER A 141 -4.93 20.08 -3.85
C SER A 141 -4.00 18.87 -3.63
N LEU A 142 -2.69 19.07 -3.83
CA LEU A 142 -1.68 18.05 -3.46
C LEU A 142 -1.76 17.69 -1.97
N GLY A 143 -2.10 18.65 -1.09
CA GLY A 143 -2.26 18.43 0.35
C GLY A 143 -3.44 17.50 0.66
N GLN A 144 -4.57 17.71 -0.02
CA GLN A 144 -5.75 16.84 0.08
C GLN A 144 -5.43 15.43 -0.39
N MET A 145 -4.74 15.30 -1.53
CA MET A 145 -4.34 14.00 -2.07
C MET A 145 -3.32 13.29 -1.19
N LEU A 146 -2.40 14.02 -0.56
CA LEU A 146 -1.48 13.46 0.42
C LEU A 146 -2.22 12.90 1.66
N ALA A 147 -3.31 13.54 2.08
CA ALA A 147 -4.12 13.08 3.22
C ALA A 147 -4.96 11.84 2.86
N PHE A 148 -5.61 11.84 1.70
CA PHE A 148 -6.66 10.87 1.37
C PHE A 148 -6.18 9.70 0.50
N LEU A 149 -5.31 9.94 -0.48
CA LEU A 149 -4.86 8.90 -1.41
C LEU A 149 -4.22 7.70 -0.71
N PRO A 150 -3.37 7.85 0.33
CA PRO A 150 -2.80 6.68 0.98
C PRO A 150 -3.84 5.81 1.69
N VAL A 151 -4.92 6.40 2.21
CA VAL A 151 -6.04 5.67 2.84
C VAL A 151 -6.85 4.92 1.77
N ILE A 152 -7.05 5.54 0.61
CA ILE A 152 -7.68 4.90 -0.56
C ILE A 152 -6.85 3.70 -1.00
N PHE A 153 -5.53 3.83 -1.12
CA PHE A 153 -4.63 2.73 -1.46
C PHE A 153 -4.62 1.64 -0.39
N LEU A 154 -4.74 1.99 0.89
CA LEU A 154 -4.86 1.02 1.96
C LEU A 154 -6.14 0.18 1.79
N ALA A 155 -7.27 0.81 1.47
CA ALA A 155 -8.50 0.08 1.18
C ALA A 155 -8.42 -0.74 -0.12
N ALA A 156 -7.67 -0.27 -1.12
CA ALA A 156 -7.38 -1.03 -2.33
C ALA A 156 -6.53 -2.27 -2.02
N ALA A 157 -5.63 -2.22 -1.04
CA ALA A 157 -4.79 -3.37 -0.67
C ALA A 157 -5.56 -4.47 0.07
N LEU A 158 -6.77 -4.19 0.56
CA LEU A 158 -7.61 -5.20 1.19
C LEU A 158 -8.11 -6.23 0.15
N PRO A 159 -8.22 -7.52 0.51
CA PRO A 159 -8.63 -8.58 -0.41
C PRO A 159 -10.15 -8.57 -0.64
N LEU A 160 -10.69 -7.42 -1.06
CA LEU A 160 -12.11 -7.22 -1.38
C LEU A 160 -12.34 -7.39 -2.89
N PRO A 161 -13.48 -7.97 -3.31
CA PRO A 161 -13.82 -8.06 -4.74
C PRO A 161 -13.73 -6.70 -5.42
N PHE A 162 -13.13 -6.64 -6.60
CA PHE A 162 -12.95 -5.41 -7.41
C PHE A 162 -12.29 -4.23 -6.69
N HIS A 163 -11.55 -4.48 -5.60
CA HIS A 163 -11.05 -3.40 -4.73
C HIS A 163 -12.16 -2.45 -4.27
N ALA A 164 -13.36 -2.98 -4.01
CA ALA A 164 -14.56 -2.22 -3.68
C ALA A 164 -14.35 -1.20 -2.53
N GLY A 165 -13.46 -1.50 -1.58
CA GLY A 165 -13.11 -0.57 -0.52
C GLY A 165 -12.55 0.76 -1.03
N ALA A 166 -11.72 0.74 -2.06
CA ALA A 166 -11.18 1.96 -2.67
C ALA A 166 -12.28 2.74 -3.41
N LEU A 167 -13.12 2.06 -4.18
CA LEU A 167 -14.26 2.67 -4.90
C LEU A 167 -15.19 3.43 -3.95
N VAL A 168 -15.49 2.86 -2.79
CA VAL A 168 -16.32 3.52 -1.76
C VAL A 168 -15.57 4.69 -1.12
N LEU A 169 -14.28 4.53 -0.79
CA LEU A 169 -13.53 5.60 -0.15
C LEU A 169 -13.35 6.83 -1.03
N TRP A 170 -13.25 6.69 -2.35
CA TRP A 170 -13.25 7.85 -3.26
C TRP A 170 -14.49 8.72 -3.05
N THR A 171 -15.68 8.11 -3.00
CA THR A 171 -16.94 8.86 -2.82
C THR A 171 -17.13 9.40 -1.40
N VAL A 172 -16.55 8.75 -0.38
CA VAL A 172 -16.63 9.21 1.01
C VAL A 172 -15.66 10.37 1.27
N LEU A 173 -14.47 10.33 0.67
CA LEU A 173 -13.42 11.33 0.90
C LEU A 173 -13.56 12.56 -0.01
N PHE A 174 -14.30 12.44 -1.12
CA PHE A 174 -14.58 13.52 -2.07
C PHE A 174 -16.09 13.61 -2.37
N PRO A 175 -16.92 13.94 -1.36
CA PRO A 175 -18.38 13.90 -1.50
C PRO A 175 -18.93 14.92 -2.50
N ASP A 176 -18.23 16.02 -2.74
CA ASP A 176 -18.66 17.09 -3.64
C ASP A 176 -18.46 16.76 -5.13
N TYR A 177 -17.73 15.68 -5.42
CA TYR A 177 -17.32 15.30 -6.77
C TYR A 177 -17.89 13.94 -7.17
N PRO A 178 -19.11 13.84 -7.71
CA PRO A 178 -19.68 12.56 -8.14
C PRO A 178 -18.83 11.85 -9.23
N GLU A 179 -18.04 12.60 -9.99
CA GLU A 179 -17.14 12.12 -11.04
C GLU A 179 -16.02 11.20 -10.51
N VAL A 180 -15.70 11.27 -9.21
CA VAL A 180 -14.64 10.43 -8.61
C VAL A 180 -14.93 8.94 -8.70
N ALA A 181 -16.21 8.54 -8.79
CA ALA A 181 -16.58 7.15 -9.03
C ALA A 181 -16.16 6.69 -10.44
N ALA A 182 -16.39 7.52 -11.46
CA ALA A 182 -15.96 7.24 -12.83
C ALA A 182 -14.44 7.25 -12.94
N PHE A 183 -13.78 8.24 -12.32
CA PHE A 183 -12.34 8.30 -12.22
C PHE A 183 -11.76 7.02 -11.58
N SER A 184 -12.32 6.58 -10.45
CA SER A 184 -11.87 5.38 -9.74
C SER A 184 -11.94 4.13 -10.62
N LEU A 185 -13.04 3.96 -11.36
CA LEU A 185 -13.21 2.85 -12.30
C LEU A 185 -12.20 2.90 -13.45
N VAL A 186 -11.99 4.08 -14.04
CA VAL A 186 -11.02 4.28 -15.12
C VAL A 186 -9.60 4.00 -14.63
N MET A 187 -9.22 4.54 -13.47
CA MET A 187 -7.89 4.33 -12.89
C MET A 187 -7.64 2.88 -12.52
N HIS A 188 -8.63 2.19 -11.95
CA HIS A 188 -8.52 0.76 -11.67
C HIS A 188 -8.28 -0.04 -12.97
N THR A 189 -9.09 0.22 -13.99
CA THR A 189 -8.97 -0.45 -15.30
C THR A 189 -7.62 -0.14 -15.95
N PHE A 190 -7.20 1.13 -15.93
CA PHE A 190 -5.91 1.57 -16.44
C PHE A 190 -4.76 0.84 -15.73
N PHE A 191 -4.78 0.78 -14.39
CA PHE A 191 -3.73 0.10 -13.63
C PHE A 191 -3.64 -1.39 -13.98
N VAL A 192 -4.79 -2.08 -14.08
CA VAL A 192 -4.84 -3.50 -14.46
C VAL A 192 -4.30 -3.71 -15.87
N VAL A 193 -4.76 -2.92 -16.84
CA VAL A 193 -4.33 -3.03 -18.25
C VAL A 193 -2.86 -2.67 -18.42
N PHE A 194 -2.41 -1.58 -17.81
CA PHE A 194 -1.02 -1.11 -17.91
C PHE A 194 -0.04 -2.12 -17.31
N ASN A 195 -0.34 -2.64 -16.12
CA ASN A 195 0.47 -3.69 -15.50
C ASN A 195 0.44 -5.00 -16.29
N ALA A 196 -0.71 -5.36 -16.87
CA ALA A 196 -0.80 -6.53 -17.73
C ALA A 196 0.03 -6.36 -19.00
N THR A 197 0.00 -5.20 -19.64
CA THR A 197 0.81 -4.90 -20.83
C THR A 197 2.30 -4.98 -20.50
N ILE A 198 2.75 -4.36 -19.39
CA ILE A 198 4.13 -4.51 -18.91
C ILE A 198 4.47 -5.98 -18.67
N GLY A 199 3.61 -6.70 -17.94
CA GLY A 199 3.79 -8.13 -17.67
C GLY A 199 3.94 -8.97 -18.94
N VAL A 200 3.13 -8.70 -19.98
CA VAL A 200 3.21 -9.39 -21.27
C VAL A 200 4.51 -9.06 -22.01
N MET A 201 4.99 -7.82 -21.98
CA MET A 201 6.27 -7.44 -22.58
C MET A 201 7.45 -8.20 -21.97
N PHE A 202 7.42 -8.45 -20.65
CA PHE A 202 8.48 -9.19 -19.95
C PHE A 202 8.26 -10.71 -19.86
N LEU A 203 7.08 -11.20 -20.24
CA LEU A 203 6.72 -12.62 -20.14
C LEU A 203 7.70 -13.55 -20.88
N PRO A 204 8.17 -13.26 -22.10
CA PRO A 204 9.12 -14.13 -22.79
C PRO A 204 10.45 -14.28 -22.04
N ARG A 205 10.92 -13.20 -21.41
CA ARG A 205 12.15 -13.19 -20.62
C ARG A 205 11.97 -13.97 -19.32
N ALA A 206 10.88 -13.71 -18.61
CA ALA A 206 10.56 -14.44 -17.38
C ALA A 206 10.40 -15.94 -17.62
N ASN A 207 9.79 -16.34 -18.74
CA ASN A 207 9.58 -17.74 -19.08
C ASN A 207 10.92 -18.47 -19.36
N ARG A 208 11.85 -17.82 -20.07
CA ARG A 208 13.22 -18.35 -20.28
C ARG A 208 13.96 -18.51 -18.94
N GLU A 209 13.98 -17.47 -18.11
CA GLU A 209 14.67 -17.51 -16.81
C GLU A 209 14.09 -18.56 -15.84
N LEU A 210 12.79 -18.88 -15.95
CA LEU A 210 12.11 -19.87 -15.10
C LEU A 210 12.20 -21.31 -15.63
N PHE A 211 12.06 -21.52 -16.94
CA PHE A 211 11.85 -22.86 -17.53
C PHE A 211 12.88 -23.27 -18.58
N GLY A 212 13.76 -22.37 -19.05
CA GLY A 212 14.76 -22.65 -20.09
C GLY A 212 14.90 -21.50 -21.08
#